data_AF-A0A5M8Q1Q6-F1
#
_entry.id   AF-A0A5M8Q1Q6-F1
#
_cell.length_a   1.000
_cell.length_b   1.000
_cell.length_c   1.000
_cell.angle_alpha   90.00
_cell.angle_beta   90.00
_cell.angle_gamma   90.00
#
_symmetry.space_group_name_H-M   'P 1'
#
loop_
_entity.id
_entity.type
_entity.pdbx_description
1 polymer ?
#
loop_
_entity_poly.entity_id
_entity_poly.type
_entity_poly.pdbx_seq_one_letter_code
_entity_poly.pdbx_strand_id
1 'polypeptide(L)'
;MAAAGQLVCVLAGPRPAVDAVAPYTTGVLGRATIDFGGQPARRATHLKIVGNSFVLNMVETLAEGHALAEKSGLGSEDLHKFVEMMFPGPYTAYSARLMGGDYWREEPLFGVDLARKDARHALEMAEEAGVRMKALEVADGHLEGVQRKMGARGDVAGIYGAVREESGLEFEV
;
A
#
# COMPACT_ATOMS: atom_id res chain seq x y z
N MET A 1 -11.26 2.60 8.22
CA MET A 1 -10.87 3.99 7.81
C MET A 1 -12.06 4.83 7.35
N ALA A 2 -12.82 4.42 6.33
CA ALA A 2 -13.94 5.21 5.81
C ALA A 2 -15.09 5.40 6.82
N ALA A 3 -15.60 4.30 7.39
CA ALA A 3 -16.66 4.36 8.41
C ALA A 3 -16.25 5.12 9.69
N ALA A 4 -14.95 5.29 9.93
CA ALA A 4 -14.42 6.02 11.07
C ALA A 4 -14.15 7.52 10.78
N GLY A 5 -14.48 8.00 9.58
CA GLY A 5 -14.23 9.40 9.19
C GLY A 5 -12.75 9.77 9.09
N GLN A 6 -11.86 8.81 8.87
CA GLN A 6 -10.40 9.01 8.92
C GLN A 6 -9.74 9.12 7.54
N LEU A 7 -10.51 9.23 6.46
CA LEU A 7 -9.98 9.38 5.10
C LEU A 7 -9.19 10.68 4.93
N VAL A 8 -8.28 10.68 3.96
CA VAL A 8 -7.78 11.91 3.34
C VAL A 8 -8.49 12.06 2.01
N CYS A 9 -9.38 13.04 1.91
CA CYS A 9 -10.11 13.33 0.68
C CYS A 9 -9.21 14.11 -0.28
N VAL A 10 -9.27 13.83 -1.57
CA VAL A 10 -8.57 14.59 -2.60
C VAL A 10 -9.61 15.11 -3.58
N LEU A 11 -9.81 16.43 -3.60
CA LEU A 11 -10.84 17.06 -4.43
C LEU A 11 -10.19 17.75 -5.62
N ALA A 12 -10.72 17.51 -6.83
CA ALA A 12 -10.23 18.13 -8.06
C ALA A 12 -11.39 18.34 -9.04
N GLY A 13 -11.23 19.27 -9.98
CA GLY A 13 -12.27 19.62 -10.96
C GLY A 13 -12.71 21.08 -10.86
N PRO A 14 -13.80 21.48 -11.53
CA PRO A 14 -14.31 22.84 -11.50
C PRO A 14 -14.52 23.33 -10.06
N ARG A 15 -14.00 24.52 -9.75
CA ARG A 15 -14.06 25.10 -8.40
C ARG A 15 -15.48 25.10 -7.80
N PRO A 16 -16.55 25.50 -8.52
CA PRO A 16 -17.91 25.45 -7.97
C PRO A 16 -18.36 24.04 -7.53
N ALA A 17 -17.93 22.99 -8.23
CA ALA A 17 -18.26 21.62 -7.88
C ALA A 17 -17.47 21.13 -6.65
N VAL A 18 -16.19 21.51 -6.56
CA VAL A 18 -15.36 21.20 -5.39
C VAL A 18 -15.91 21.90 -4.15
N ASP A 19 -16.27 23.19 -4.25
CA ASP A 19 -16.82 23.96 -3.15
C ASP A 19 -18.17 23.40 -2.67
N ALA A 20 -18.98 22.85 -3.59
CA ALA A 20 -20.23 22.19 -3.24
C ALA A 20 -20.02 20.87 -2.45
N VAL A 21 -18.94 20.14 -2.70
CA VAL A 21 -18.65 18.85 -2.04
C VAL A 21 -17.81 19.03 -0.76
N ALA A 22 -16.99 20.08 -0.68
CA ALA A 22 -16.07 20.32 0.43
C ALA A 22 -16.71 20.21 1.83
N PRO A 23 -17.94 20.71 2.10
CA PRO A 23 -18.58 20.57 3.41
C PRO A 23 -18.81 19.13 3.88
N TYR A 24 -18.83 18.16 2.96
CA TYR A 24 -19.05 16.75 3.26
C TYR A 24 -17.75 15.95 3.41
N THR A 25 -16.59 16.61 3.40
CA THR A 25 -15.28 15.94 3.45
C THR A 25 -14.69 15.95 4.85
N THR A 26 -13.93 17.00 5.20
CA THR A 26 -13.25 17.14 6.48
C THR A 26 -14.24 17.22 7.63
N GLY A 27 -14.08 16.35 8.64
CA GLY A 27 -14.99 16.25 9.79
C GLY A 27 -16.23 15.37 9.53
N VAL A 28 -16.39 14.84 8.31
CA VAL A 28 -17.52 13.96 7.93
C VAL A 28 -16.98 12.63 7.39
N LEU A 29 -16.47 12.62 6.15
CA LEU A 29 -15.90 11.43 5.51
C LEU A 29 -14.43 11.24 5.86
N GLY A 30 -13.73 12.34 6.16
CA GLY A 30 -12.28 12.35 6.32
C GLY A 30 -11.79 13.28 7.41
N ARG A 31 -10.53 13.08 7.79
CA ARG A 31 -9.81 13.94 8.75
C ARG A 31 -9.10 15.11 8.08
N ALA A 32 -8.92 15.06 6.76
CA ALA A 32 -8.24 16.09 6.00
C ALA A 32 -8.67 16.07 4.52
N THR A 33 -8.47 17.20 3.85
CA THR A 33 -8.72 17.36 2.41
C THR A 33 -7.52 17.99 1.72
N ILE A 34 -7.13 17.41 0.60
CA ILE A 34 -6.18 17.99 -0.37
C ILE A 34 -7.00 18.62 -1.48
N ASP A 35 -6.90 19.93 -1.63
CA ASP A 35 -7.71 20.72 -2.57
C ASP A 35 -6.94 21.04 -3.86
N PHE A 36 -7.38 20.43 -4.97
CA PHE A 36 -6.99 20.75 -6.35
C PHE A 36 -8.14 21.42 -7.13
N GLY A 37 -9.09 22.08 -6.47
CA GLY A 37 -10.19 22.77 -7.11
C GLY A 37 -9.72 23.84 -8.10
N GLY A 38 -10.40 23.90 -9.25
CA GLY A 38 -10.00 24.68 -10.41
C GLY A 38 -8.96 23.97 -11.30
N GLN A 39 -8.44 22.81 -10.90
CA GLN A 39 -7.48 22.03 -11.69
C GLN A 39 -8.16 20.81 -12.34
N PRO A 40 -7.55 20.21 -13.39
CA PRO A 40 -8.12 19.03 -14.04
C PRO A 40 -8.35 17.88 -13.04
N ALA A 41 -9.52 17.22 -13.12
CA ALA A 41 -9.91 16.14 -12.22
C ALA A 41 -8.86 15.02 -12.12
N ARG A 42 -8.14 14.74 -13.22
CA ARG A 42 -7.05 13.76 -13.27
C ARG A 42 -5.95 13.97 -12.22
N ARG A 43 -5.75 15.19 -11.68
CA ARG A 43 -4.74 15.44 -10.64
C ARG A 43 -5.01 14.64 -9.37
N ALA A 44 -6.28 14.49 -8.98
CA ALA A 44 -6.63 13.66 -7.82
C ALA A 44 -6.31 12.19 -8.07
N THR A 45 -6.64 11.68 -9.26
CA THR A 45 -6.30 10.30 -9.68
C THR A 45 -4.79 10.08 -9.72
N HIS A 46 -4.02 11.03 -10.27
CA HIS A 46 -2.57 10.93 -10.31
C HIS A 46 -1.98 10.84 -8.90
N LEU A 47 -2.44 11.70 -7.96
CA LEU A 47 -1.99 11.63 -6.58
C LEU A 47 -2.33 10.29 -5.92
N LYS A 48 -3.52 9.74 -6.19
CA LYS A 48 -3.91 8.42 -5.68
C LYS A 48 -2.99 7.31 -6.19
N ILE A 49 -2.70 7.28 -7.48
CA ILE A 49 -1.83 6.27 -8.11
C ILE A 49 -0.40 6.36 -7.55
N VAL A 50 0.19 7.56 -7.54
CA VAL A 50 1.54 7.77 -6.96
C VAL A 50 1.55 7.47 -5.46
N GLY A 51 0.51 7.85 -4.73
CA GLY A 51 0.42 7.55 -3.30
C GLY A 51 0.31 6.05 -3.00
N ASN A 52 -0.39 5.29 -3.84
CA ASN A 52 -0.50 3.85 -3.67
C ASN A 52 0.83 3.14 -3.93
N SER A 53 1.68 3.63 -4.86
CA SER A 53 3.01 3.03 -5.05
C SER A 53 3.89 3.16 -3.80
N PHE A 54 3.68 4.17 -2.95
CA PHE A 54 4.41 4.32 -1.70
C PHE A 54 4.02 3.22 -0.72
N VAL A 55 2.74 2.84 -0.70
CA VAL A 55 2.25 1.74 0.13
C VAL A 55 2.82 0.41 -0.34
N LEU A 56 2.81 0.15 -1.64
CA LEU A 56 3.36 -1.10 -2.20
C LEU A 56 4.85 -1.24 -1.89
N ASN A 57 5.65 -0.20 -2.14
CA ASN A 57 7.08 -0.21 -1.86
C ASN A 57 7.40 -0.30 -0.36
N MET A 58 6.57 0.30 0.50
CA MET A 58 6.70 0.17 1.96
C MET A 58 6.49 -1.29 2.39
N VAL A 59 5.43 -1.94 1.88
CA VAL A 59 5.13 -3.34 2.22
C VAL A 59 6.27 -4.25 1.74
N GLU A 60 6.76 -4.02 0.52
CA GLU A 60 7.94 -4.69 -0.03
C GLU A 60 9.16 -4.56 0.89
N THR A 61 9.52 -3.33 1.27
CA THR A 61 10.68 -3.06 2.14
C THR A 61 10.52 -3.75 3.51
N LEU A 62 9.32 -3.74 4.08
CA LEU A 62 9.04 -4.43 5.35
C LEU A 62 9.12 -5.95 5.20
N ALA A 63 8.62 -6.50 4.09
CA ALA A 63 8.66 -7.91 3.80
C ALA A 63 10.09 -8.44 3.72
N GLU A 64 10.93 -7.80 2.91
CA GLU A 64 12.36 -8.12 2.79
C GLU A 64 13.07 -7.99 4.15
N GLY A 65 12.78 -6.92 4.89
CA GLY A 65 13.37 -6.67 6.20
C GLY A 65 13.04 -7.77 7.22
N HIS A 66 11.77 -8.18 7.32
CA HIS A 66 11.34 -9.23 8.25
C HIS A 66 11.86 -10.61 7.86
N ALA A 67 11.86 -10.96 6.57
CA ALA A 67 12.45 -12.22 6.11
C ALA A 67 13.95 -12.28 6.42
N LEU A 68 14.68 -11.17 6.20
CA LEU A 68 16.09 -11.06 6.55
C LEU A 68 16.31 -11.15 8.07
N ALA A 69 15.49 -10.47 8.88
CA ALA A 69 15.60 -10.50 10.33
C ALA A 69 15.44 -11.93 10.89
N GLU A 70 14.46 -12.69 10.37
CA GLU A 70 14.27 -14.09 10.73
C GLU A 70 15.47 -14.95 10.36
N LYS A 71 15.92 -14.87 9.09
CA LYS A 71 17.02 -15.70 8.56
C LYS A 71 18.39 -15.39 9.19
N SER A 72 18.60 -14.14 9.58
CA SER A 72 19.86 -13.69 10.19
C SER A 72 19.93 -13.97 11.70
N GLY A 73 18.83 -14.37 12.34
CA GLY A 73 18.74 -14.55 13.78
C GLY A 73 18.53 -13.26 14.57
N LEU A 74 18.31 -12.11 13.91
CA LEU A 74 17.89 -10.86 14.58
C LEU A 74 16.49 -11.00 15.19
N GLY A 75 15.59 -11.73 14.51
CA GLY A 75 14.21 -11.91 14.92
C GLY A 75 13.29 -10.76 14.50
N SER A 76 12.12 -11.10 13.97
CA SER A 76 11.13 -10.14 13.47
C SER A 76 10.59 -9.22 14.56
N GLU A 77 10.48 -9.68 15.81
CA GLU A 77 10.03 -8.88 16.95
C GLU A 77 10.95 -7.68 17.23
N ASP A 78 12.27 -7.89 17.19
CA ASP A 78 13.23 -6.81 17.47
C ASP A 78 13.28 -5.81 16.32
N LEU A 79 13.16 -6.27 15.07
CA LEU A 79 12.95 -5.37 13.93
C LEU A 79 11.65 -4.59 14.07
N HIS A 80 10.56 -5.21 14.53
CA HIS A 80 9.30 -4.51 14.71
C HIS A 80 9.38 -3.39 15.74
N LYS A 81 10.02 -3.63 16.90
CA LYS A 81 10.27 -2.59 17.91
C LYS A 81 11.04 -1.41 17.30
N PHE A 82 12.04 -1.69 16.46
CA PHE A 82 12.76 -0.64 15.74
C PHE A 82 11.85 0.14 14.79
N VAL A 83 10.99 -0.55 14.02
CA VAL A 83 10.00 0.08 13.13
C VAL A 83 9.02 0.96 13.91
N GLU A 84 8.55 0.52 15.07
CA GLU A 84 7.67 1.31 15.95
C GLU A 84 8.31 2.63 16.39
N MET A 85 9.58 2.59 16.78
CA MET A 85 10.31 3.76 17.28
C MET A 85 10.72 4.72 16.15
N MET A 86 11.12 4.21 14.99
CA MET A 86 11.72 5.00 13.91
C MET A 86 10.72 5.41 12.83
N PHE A 87 9.71 4.57 12.55
CA PHE A 87 8.77 4.73 11.45
C PHE A 87 7.33 4.52 11.92
N PRO A 88 6.79 5.40 12.77
CA PRO A 88 5.44 5.25 13.30
C PRO A 88 4.36 5.35 12.20
N GLY A 89 3.16 4.87 12.51
CA GLY A 89 1.99 5.01 11.64
C GLY A 89 1.88 3.85 10.63
N PRO A 90 1.78 4.11 9.31
CA PRO A 90 1.55 3.05 8.32
C PRO A 90 2.61 1.94 8.33
N TYR A 91 3.88 2.29 8.53
CA TYR A 91 4.98 1.32 8.60
C TYR A 91 4.78 0.35 9.77
N THR A 92 4.55 0.88 10.97
CA THR A 92 4.19 0.07 12.15
C THR A 92 2.97 -0.81 11.90
N ALA A 93 1.89 -0.25 11.35
CA ALA A 93 0.65 -0.98 11.11
C ALA A 93 0.84 -2.15 10.14
N TYR A 94 1.57 -1.96 9.05
CA TYR A 94 1.89 -3.05 8.11
C TYR A 94 2.86 -4.05 8.73
N SER A 95 3.90 -3.59 9.43
CA SER A 95 4.83 -4.49 10.12
C SER A 95 4.11 -5.41 11.10
N ALA A 96 3.13 -4.90 11.85
CA ALA A 96 2.31 -5.71 12.75
C ALA A 96 1.44 -6.73 11.99
N ARG A 97 0.83 -6.33 10.87
CA ARG A 97 0.06 -7.25 10.01
C ARG A 97 0.90 -8.38 9.45
N LEU A 98 2.15 -8.09 9.07
CA LEU A 98 3.10 -9.08 8.56
C LEU A 98 3.43 -10.11 9.64
N MET A 99 3.81 -9.67 10.85
CA MET A 99 4.13 -10.59 11.94
C MET A 99 2.91 -11.36 12.47
N GLY A 100 1.72 -10.76 12.42
CA GLY A 100 0.48 -11.37 12.91
C GLY A 100 -0.15 -12.38 11.95
N GLY A 101 0.37 -12.57 10.74
CA GLY A 101 -0.21 -13.49 9.74
C GLY A 101 -1.50 -12.98 9.08
N ASP A 102 -1.89 -11.72 9.30
CA ASP A 102 -3.12 -11.14 8.75
C ASP A 102 -3.13 -11.06 7.22
N TYR A 103 -2.02 -11.37 6.55
CA TYR A 103 -1.84 -11.30 5.10
C TYR A 103 -2.30 -12.55 4.33
N TRP A 104 -2.59 -13.66 5.03
CA TRP A 104 -3.07 -14.91 4.41
C TRP A 104 -4.48 -15.32 4.89
N ARG A 105 -5.23 -14.35 5.45
CA ARG A 105 -6.64 -14.48 5.82
C ARG A 105 -7.56 -14.77 4.63
N GLU A 106 -8.80 -15.19 4.91
CA GLU A 106 -9.78 -15.54 3.88
C GLU A 106 -10.25 -14.33 3.04
N GLU A 107 -10.54 -13.21 3.69
CA GLU A 107 -10.96 -11.96 3.02
C GLU A 107 -9.84 -10.90 3.08
N PRO A 108 -9.32 -10.42 1.93
CA PRO A 108 -8.24 -9.45 1.92
C PRO A 108 -8.73 -8.06 2.37
N LEU A 109 -7.89 -7.33 3.09
CA LEU A 109 -8.13 -5.94 3.46
C LEU A 109 -7.82 -5.00 2.29
N PHE A 110 -6.83 -5.35 1.47
CA PHE A 110 -6.58 -4.73 0.19
C PHE A 110 -6.20 -5.81 -0.84
N GLY A 111 -7.18 -6.20 -1.64
CA GLY A 111 -7.05 -7.31 -2.59
C GLY A 111 -5.94 -7.13 -3.62
N VAL A 112 -5.24 -8.22 -3.92
CA VAL A 112 -4.09 -8.28 -4.83
C VAL A 112 -4.43 -7.76 -6.23
N ASP A 113 -5.62 -8.05 -6.76
CA ASP A 113 -6.04 -7.58 -8.09
C ASP A 113 -6.10 -6.05 -8.17
N LEU A 114 -6.57 -5.41 -7.10
CA LEU A 114 -6.63 -3.95 -7.01
C LEU A 114 -5.24 -3.36 -6.82
N ALA A 115 -4.39 -3.98 -6.00
CA ALA A 115 -3.00 -3.55 -5.81
C ALA A 115 -2.21 -3.61 -7.13
N ARG A 116 -2.29 -4.73 -7.86
CA ARG A 116 -1.64 -4.88 -9.18
C ARG A 116 -2.19 -3.92 -10.22
N LYS A 117 -3.49 -3.63 -10.21
CA LYS A 117 -4.09 -2.61 -11.08
C LYS A 117 -3.49 -1.23 -10.81
N ASP A 118 -3.37 -0.84 -9.55
CA ASP A 118 -2.78 0.46 -9.20
C ASP A 118 -1.28 0.50 -9.51
N ALA A 119 -0.56 -0.62 -9.34
CA ALA A 119 0.85 -0.75 -9.74
C ALA A 119 1.03 -0.54 -11.25
N ARG A 120 0.21 -1.20 -12.09
CA ARG A 120 0.24 -0.99 -13.55
C ARG A 120 0.02 0.46 -13.94
N HIS A 121 -1.01 1.11 -13.40
CA HIS A 121 -1.26 2.52 -13.69
C HIS A 121 -0.11 3.44 -13.26
N ALA A 122 0.57 3.13 -12.14
CA ALA A 122 1.74 3.88 -11.71
C ALA A 122 2.94 3.65 -12.65
N LEU A 123 3.18 2.42 -13.09
CA LEU A 123 4.25 2.08 -14.04
C LEU A 123 4.01 2.71 -15.42
N GLU A 124 2.79 2.65 -15.94
CA GLU A 124 2.37 3.31 -17.20
C GLU A 124 2.60 4.83 -17.12
N MET A 125 2.13 5.45 -16.03
CA MET A 125 2.34 6.89 -15.79
C MET A 125 3.82 7.26 -15.68
N ALA A 126 4.64 6.39 -15.06
CA ALA A 126 6.07 6.60 -14.94
C ALA A 126 6.75 6.52 -16.31
N GLU A 127 6.40 5.53 -17.14
CA GLU A 127 6.91 5.36 -18.49
C GLU A 127 6.61 6.59 -19.36
N GLU A 128 5.36 7.06 -19.37
CA GLU A 128 4.96 8.28 -20.09
C GLU A 128 5.74 9.53 -19.64
N ALA A 129 6.12 9.57 -18.35
CA ALA A 129 6.88 10.66 -17.76
C ALA A 129 8.41 10.51 -17.87
N GLY A 130 8.92 9.42 -18.46
CA GLY A 130 10.36 9.12 -18.53
C GLY A 130 10.99 8.77 -17.18
N VAL A 131 10.19 8.29 -16.23
CA VAL A 131 10.61 7.85 -14.89
C VAL A 131 10.59 6.33 -14.83
N ARG A 132 11.59 5.73 -14.16
CA ARG A 132 11.59 4.28 -13.89
C ARG A 132 11.41 3.98 -12.42
N MET A 133 10.40 3.18 -12.08
CA MET A 133 10.04 2.84 -10.70
C MET A 133 10.44 1.41 -10.34
N LYS A 134 11.76 1.13 -10.27
CA LYS A 134 12.29 -0.23 -10.05
C LYS A 134 11.74 -0.92 -8.80
N ALA A 135 11.60 -0.20 -7.68
CA ALA A 135 11.03 -0.76 -6.46
C ALA A 135 9.59 -1.26 -6.66
N LEU A 136 8.81 -0.55 -7.49
CA LEU A 136 7.44 -0.95 -7.82
C LEU A 136 7.41 -2.15 -8.79
N GLU A 137 8.39 -2.26 -9.70
CA GLU A 137 8.57 -3.44 -10.55
C GLU A 137 8.77 -4.71 -9.69
N VAL A 138 9.59 -4.61 -8.64
CA VAL A 138 9.80 -5.71 -7.67
C VAL A 138 8.50 -6.05 -6.92
N ALA A 139 7.85 -5.02 -6.36
CA ALA A 139 6.61 -5.21 -5.61
C ALA A 139 5.47 -5.83 -6.46
N ASP A 140 5.30 -5.43 -7.73
CA ASP A 140 4.30 -6.06 -8.60
C ASP A 140 4.67 -7.52 -8.94
N GLY A 141 5.96 -7.84 -9.06
CA GLY A 141 6.43 -9.21 -9.23
C GLY A 141 6.06 -10.12 -8.05
N HIS A 142 6.26 -9.66 -6.82
CA HIS A 142 5.80 -10.40 -5.64
C HIS A 142 4.26 -10.47 -5.56
N LEU A 143 3.55 -9.40 -5.90
CA LEU A 143 2.08 -9.44 -5.97
C LEU A 143 1.57 -10.45 -7.01
N GLU A 144 2.28 -10.65 -8.13
CA GLU A 144 1.97 -11.72 -9.07
C GLU A 144 2.14 -13.11 -8.42
N GLY A 145 3.20 -13.30 -7.62
CA GLY A 145 3.38 -14.50 -6.80
C GLY A 145 2.20 -14.74 -5.85
N VAL A 146 1.78 -13.70 -5.12
CA VAL A 146 0.61 -13.74 -4.23
C VAL A 146 -0.66 -14.11 -5.00
N GLN A 147 -0.89 -13.48 -6.14
CA GLN A 147 -2.08 -13.73 -6.97
C GLN A 147 -2.11 -15.17 -7.47
N ARG A 148 -0.97 -15.74 -7.87
CA ARG A 148 -0.88 -17.15 -8.28
C ARG A 148 -1.18 -18.11 -7.14
N LYS A 149 -0.71 -17.82 -5.92
CA LYS A 149 -0.89 -18.70 -4.76
C LYS A 149 -2.28 -18.59 -4.14
N MET A 150 -2.80 -17.37 -3.99
CA MET A 150 -4.02 -17.08 -3.21
C MET A 150 -5.23 -16.71 -4.07
N GLY A 151 -5.04 -16.50 -5.38
CA GLY A 151 -6.08 -16.00 -6.27
C GLY A 151 -6.64 -14.65 -5.80
N ALA A 152 -7.96 -14.47 -5.95
CA ALA A 152 -8.66 -13.25 -5.54
C ALA A 152 -8.63 -12.98 -4.02
N ARG A 153 -8.26 -13.99 -3.20
CA ARG A 153 -8.11 -13.83 -1.74
C ARG A 153 -6.77 -13.22 -1.34
N GLY A 154 -5.84 -13.06 -2.28
CA GLY A 154 -4.54 -12.45 -2.00
C GLY A 154 -4.69 -11.03 -1.47
N ASP A 155 -3.90 -10.67 -0.47
CA ASP A 155 -3.81 -9.32 0.09
C ASP A 155 -2.48 -8.66 -0.32
N VAL A 156 -2.44 -7.32 -0.37
CA VAL A 156 -1.21 -6.56 -0.60
C VAL A 156 -0.08 -6.92 0.37
N ALA A 157 -0.41 -7.18 1.64
CA ALA A 157 0.58 -7.60 2.64
C ALA A 157 1.11 -9.02 2.38
N GLY A 158 0.45 -9.77 1.48
CA GLY A 158 0.89 -11.08 1.03
C GLY A 158 2.23 -11.06 0.30
N ILE A 159 2.70 -9.89 -0.14
CA ILE A 159 4.08 -9.69 -0.60
C ILE A 159 5.07 -10.32 0.39
N TYR A 160 4.80 -10.23 1.69
CA TYR A 160 5.62 -10.87 2.70
C TYR A 160 5.68 -12.39 2.56
N GLY A 161 4.54 -13.05 2.37
CA GLY A 161 4.52 -14.49 2.11
C GLY A 161 5.29 -14.86 0.84
N ALA A 162 5.17 -14.08 -0.23
CA ALA A 162 5.93 -14.31 -1.46
C ALA A 162 7.45 -14.17 -1.24
N VAL A 163 7.88 -13.13 -0.51
CA VAL A 163 9.29 -12.92 -0.14
C VAL A 163 9.81 -14.03 0.78
N ARG A 164 8.97 -14.53 1.71
CA ARG A 164 9.29 -15.67 2.57
C ARG A 164 9.56 -16.93 1.74
N GLU A 165 8.69 -17.25 0.80
CA GLU A 165 8.87 -18.39 -0.11
C GLU A 165 10.16 -18.27 -0.94
N GLU A 166 10.42 -17.09 -1.49
CA GLU A 166 11.67 -16.81 -2.22
C GLU A 166 12.91 -16.99 -1.33
N SER A 167 12.77 -16.74 -0.03
CA SER A 167 13.82 -16.91 0.99
C SER A 167 13.94 -18.34 1.55
N GLY A 168 13.15 -19.28 1.04
CA GLY A 168 13.09 -20.67 1.49
C GLY A 168 12.41 -20.86 2.85
N LEU A 169 11.46 -19.98 3.19
CA LEU A 169 10.56 -20.09 4.34
C LEU A 169 9.16 -20.47 3.84
N GLU A 170 8.30 -20.93 4.75
CA GLU A 170 6.87 -21.10 4.43
C GLU A 170 6.22 -19.75 4.12
N PHE A 171 5.22 -19.76 3.23
CA PHE A 171 4.48 -18.55 2.90
C PHE A 171 3.79 -17.96 4.13
N GLU A 172 3.28 -18.83 5.01
CA GLU A 172 2.69 -18.48 6.28
C GLU A 172 3.76 -18.24 7.37
N VAL A 173 3.41 -17.43 8.38
CA VAL A 173 4.17 -17.26 9.63
C VAL A 173 3.63 -18.17 10.72
#